data_AF-A0AB34NY49-F1
#
_entry.id   AF-A0AB34NY49-F1
#
_cell.length_a   1.000
_cell.length_b   1.000
_cell.length_c   1.000
_cell.angle_alpha   90.00
_cell.angle_beta   90.00
_cell.angle_gamma   90.00
#
_symmetry.space_group_name_H-M   'P 1'
#
loop_
_entity.id
_entity.type
_entity.pdbx_description
1 polymer ?
#
loop_
_entity_poly.entity_id
_entity_poly.type
_entity_poly.pdbx_seq_one_letter_code
_entity_poly.pdbx_strand_id
1 'polypeptide(L)'
;MSKLTKKDKLNIYKEWTIENKRSTYLSKKYGIGSVSIKYLVSLIHKHGMDILDKPHTYYSAQFKLEAINRVLVNHEAAYSVSLELGLKSQGMLINWIRSYKENGYNVVIKRKGRRTREQRTREIEERKRRIASPEFKAYCRERIYKKIECLGSKEKKPTKTEIAQAVRELRLELGLGVKTILSILNDPNNDLPGLSRSNYYDILKREDQDEIRHHSLIKRIKEIFFELKDRYTAPGYRTITDHLHSEGFIINRKTVYRLMRKLNLIGYRMKRRRRYNSFEGEIEGRIKPNLIKRNFFAIRPNMKWYTDITEFNLREQKLYLSPIIDGCGRDIVAYNISRSPNLQQVMTMLDDAFKVNDSLNGLVFHSDRGWQYQHKTYQYELARRGIEQSMSRKAVLQTMGLWKASLAYLKERCFMAKNQTMPI
;
A
#
# COMPACT_ATOMS: atom_id res chain seq x y z
N MET A 1 -3.29 -28.90 34.85
CA MET A 1 -2.70 -29.64 36.00
C MET A 1 -2.94 -28.96 37.35
N SER A 2 -2.89 -27.62 37.47
CA SER A 2 -3.10 -26.92 38.75
C SER A 2 -4.54 -26.95 39.27
N LYS A 3 -5.53 -27.20 38.41
CA LYS A 3 -6.96 -27.28 38.78
C LYS A 3 -7.41 -28.67 39.27
N LEU A 4 -6.55 -29.70 39.19
CA LEU A 4 -6.90 -31.06 39.60
C LEU A 4 -6.45 -31.34 41.03
N THR A 5 -7.32 -31.97 41.81
CA THR A 5 -6.95 -32.50 43.13
C THR A 5 -6.04 -33.72 43.00
N LYS A 6 -5.38 -34.14 44.10
CA LYS A 6 -4.59 -35.40 44.11
C LYS A 6 -5.48 -36.59 43.74
N LYS A 7 -6.71 -36.63 44.28
CA LYS A 7 -7.70 -37.68 44.00
C LYS A 7 -8.04 -37.75 42.51
N ASP A 8 -8.23 -36.61 41.84
CA ASP A 8 -8.52 -36.60 40.40
C ASP A 8 -7.36 -37.16 39.58
N LYS A 9 -6.11 -36.83 39.94
CA LYS A 9 -4.92 -37.32 39.24
C LYS A 9 -4.76 -38.83 39.41
N LEU A 10 -5.04 -39.35 40.60
CA LEU A 10 -5.05 -40.79 40.87
C LEU A 10 -6.15 -41.51 40.07
N ASN A 11 -7.34 -40.93 40.00
CA ASN A 11 -8.43 -41.49 39.20
C ASN A 11 -8.12 -41.50 37.71
N ILE A 12 -7.57 -40.40 37.17
CA ILE A 12 -7.11 -40.35 35.78
C ILE A 12 -6.07 -41.44 35.49
N TYR A 13 -5.12 -41.66 36.40
CA TYR A 13 -4.12 -42.70 36.25
C TYR A 13 -4.73 -44.11 36.28
N LYS A 14 -5.64 -44.38 37.20
CA LYS A 14 -6.35 -45.68 37.30
C LYS A 14 -7.22 -45.95 36.07
N GLU A 15 -8.02 -44.99 35.65
CA GLU A 15 -8.88 -45.13 34.46
C GLU A 15 -8.06 -45.30 33.18
N TRP A 16 -6.87 -44.70 33.10
CA TRP A 16 -5.97 -44.91 31.98
C TRP A 16 -5.32 -46.30 31.99
N THR A 17 -4.80 -46.74 33.14
CA THR A 17 -3.96 -47.96 33.24
C THR A 17 -4.75 -49.24 33.44
N ILE A 18 -5.79 -49.21 34.28
CA ILE A 18 -6.59 -50.38 34.65
C ILE A 18 -7.78 -50.54 33.70
N GLU A 19 -8.50 -49.44 33.42
CA GLU A 19 -9.71 -49.48 32.60
C GLU A 19 -9.45 -49.20 31.10
N ASN A 20 -8.18 -49.00 30.73
CA ASN A 20 -7.70 -48.78 29.37
C ASN A 20 -8.47 -47.66 28.60
N LYS A 21 -8.90 -46.62 29.32
CA LYS A 21 -9.68 -45.52 28.73
C LYS A 21 -8.79 -44.61 27.87
N ARG A 22 -9.29 -44.22 26.70
CA ARG A 22 -8.56 -43.33 25.77
C ARG A 22 -8.39 -41.90 26.33
N SER A 23 -7.30 -41.24 25.95
CA SER A 23 -7.02 -39.85 26.35
C SER A 23 -8.12 -38.85 26.02
N THR A 24 -8.85 -39.08 24.93
CA THR A 24 -9.94 -38.21 24.46
C THR A 24 -11.16 -38.27 25.37
N TYR A 25 -11.46 -39.45 25.95
CA TYR A 25 -12.52 -39.64 26.93
C TYR A 25 -12.20 -38.90 28.23
N LEU A 26 -11.00 -39.14 28.77
CA LEU A 26 -10.53 -38.50 30.00
C LEU A 26 -10.41 -36.97 29.83
N SER A 27 -10.06 -36.51 28.63
CA SER A 27 -10.01 -35.09 28.30
C SER A 27 -11.37 -34.41 28.44
N LYS A 28 -12.45 -35.05 27.95
CA LYS A 28 -13.82 -34.56 28.09
C LYS A 28 -14.30 -34.63 29.54
N LYS A 29 -14.05 -35.76 30.22
CA LYS A 29 -14.51 -35.99 31.61
C LYS A 29 -13.93 -34.99 32.61
N TYR A 30 -12.64 -34.68 32.49
CA TYR A 30 -11.93 -33.81 33.44
C TYR A 30 -11.67 -32.38 32.91
N GLY A 31 -12.12 -32.06 31.69
CA GLY A 31 -11.96 -30.73 31.09
C GLY A 31 -10.51 -30.30 30.86
N ILE A 32 -9.63 -31.24 30.52
CA ILE A 32 -8.18 -31.01 30.37
C ILE A 32 -7.70 -31.54 29.02
N GLY A 33 -6.74 -30.86 28.39
CA GLY A 33 -6.17 -31.31 27.12
C GLY A 33 -5.54 -32.71 27.19
N SER A 34 -5.79 -33.51 26.16
CA SER A 34 -5.30 -34.90 26.04
C SER A 34 -3.78 -35.03 26.21
N VAL A 35 -3.01 -34.04 25.76
CA VAL A 35 -1.54 -33.96 25.91
C VAL A 35 -1.13 -33.88 27.39
N SER A 36 -1.86 -33.11 28.20
CA SER A 36 -1.58 -33.00 29.64
C SER A 36 -1.88 -34.30 30.40
N ILE A 37 -2.89 -35.04 29.94
CA ILE A 37 -3.23 -36.36 30.51
C ILE A 37 -2.14 -37.37 30.21
N LYS A 38 -1.69 -37.45 28.94
CA LYS A 38 -0.56 -38.29 28.53
C LYS A 38 0.70 -37.98 29.34
N TYR A 39 1.02 -36.68 29.48
CA TYR A 39 2.16 -36.25 30.29
C TYR A 39 2.03 -36.66 31.77
N LEU A 40 0.85 -36.52 32.38
CA LEU A 40 0.61 -36.95 33.77
C LEU A 40 0.84 -38.45 33.94
N VAL A 41 0.32 -39.28 33.04
CA VAL A 41 0.50 -40.73 33.09
C VAL A 41 1.99 -41.09 32.95
N SER A 42 2.69 -40.52 31.97
CA SER A 42 4.13 -40.73 31.80
C SER A 42 4.95 -40.27 33.00
N LEU A 43 4.53 -39.18 33.66
CA LEU A 43 5.18 -38.65 34.85
C LEU A 43 5.05 -39.63 36.03
N ILE A 44 3.85 -40.20 36.24
CA ILE A 44 3.60 -41.19 37.29
C ILE A 44 4.31 -42.51 36.98
N HIS A 45 4.33 -42.97 35.72
CA HIS A 45 5.09 -44.16 35.34
C HIS A 45 6.58 -44.02 35.66
N LYS A 46 7.17 -42.83 35.45
CA LYS A 46 8.61 -42.62 35.63
C LYS A 46 9.03 -42.39 37.08
N HIS A 47 8.23 -41.65 37.85
CA HIS A 47 8.61 -41.20 39.20
C HIS A 47 7.75 -41.82 40.32
N GLY A 48 6.83 -42.71 39.98
CA GLY A 48 5.86 -43.26 40.93
C GLY A 48 4.79 -42.26 41.36
N MET A 49 3.96 -42.66 42.31
CA MET A 49 2.84 -41.85 42.80
C MET A 49 3.28 -40.69 43.70
N ASP A 50 4.45 -40.79 44.32
CA ASP A 50 4.99 -39.80 45.27
C ASP A 50 5.25 -38.44 44.62
N ILE A 51 5.44 -38.41 43.29
CA ILE A 51 5.56 -37.16 42.53
C ILE A 51 4.33 -36.26 42.68
N LEU A 52 3.17 -36.83 42.99
CA LEU A 52 1.91 -36.10 43.18
C LEU A 52 1.86 -35.37 44.52
N ASP A 53 2.70 -35.75 45.49
CA ASP A 53 2.76 -35.19 46.84
C ASP A 53 3.71 -34.01 46.98
N LYS A 54 4.50 -33.70 45.94
CA LYS A 54 5.41 -32.56 45.98
C LYS A 54 4.63 -31.24 46.20
N PRO A 55 4.91 -30.45 47.27
CA PRO A 55 4.24 -29.18 47.53
C PRO A 55 4.57 -28.13 46.46
N HIS A 56 4.13 -26.88 46.62
CA HIS A 56 4.48 -25.80 45.69
C HIS A 56 6.01 -25.58 45.71
N THR A 57 6.72 -26.24 44.82
CA THR A 57 8.19 -26.19 44.76
C THR A 57 8.63 -24.89 44.13
N TYR A 58 9.28 -24.06 44.93
CA TYR A 58 10.08 -22.96 44.41
C TYR A 58 11.32 -23.54 43.74
N TYR A 59 11.38 -23.46 42.41
CA TYR A 59 12.56 -23.86 41.65
C TYR A 59 13.64 -22.80 41.78
N SER A 60 14.81 -23.20 42.29
CA SER A 60 15.95 -22.32 42.49
C SER A 60 16.45 -21.75 41.17
N ALA A 61 17.29 -20.73 41.30
CA ALA A 61 17.84 -20.02 40.19
C ALA A 61 18.67 -20.90 39.25
N GLN A 62 19.61 -21.59 39.89
CA GLN A 62 20.52 -22.53 39.29
C GLN A 62 19.80 -23.70 38.63
N PHE A 63 18.78 -24.26 39.30
CA PHE A 63 17.99 -25.37 38.75
C PHE A 63 17.30 -25.01 37.43
N LYS A 64 16.74 -23.80 37.32
CA LYS A 64 16.11 -23.35 36.07
C LYS A 64 17.13 -23.18 34.95
N LEU A 65 18.31 -22.64 35.26
CA LEU A 65 19.37 -22.44 34.28
C LEU A 65 19.88 -23.79 33.74
N GLU A 66 20.12 -24.75 34.62
CA GLU A 66 20.55 -26.10 34.27
C GLU A 66 19.52 -26.80 33.37
N ALA A 67 18.23 -26.74 33.73
CA ALA A 67 17.14 -27.29 32.93
C ALA A 67 17.04 -26.64 31.53
N ILE A 68 17.28 -25.33 31.42
CA ILE A 68 17.29 -24.60 30.15
C ILE A 68 18.51 -25.00 29.30
N ASN A 69 19.69 -25.11 29.92
CA ASN A 69 20.93 -25.46 29.23
C ASN A 69 20.87 -26.87 28.62
N ARG A 70 20.24 -27.84 29.30
CA ARG A 70 20.00 -29.17 28.71
C ARG A 70 19.24 -29.13 27.39
N VAL A 71 18.30 -28.20 27.24
CA VAL A 71 17.53 -28.06 25.99
C VAL A 71 18.24 -27.19 24.96
N LEU A 72 18.85 -26.07 25.38
CA LEU A 72 19.44 -25.10 24.47
C LEU A 72 20.88 -25.42 24.04
N VAL A 73 21.67 -26.04 24.92
CA VAL A 73 23.08 -26.37 24.71
C VAL A 73 23.24 -27.84 24.37
N ASN A 74 22.62 -28.75 25.13
CA ASN A 74 22.74 -30.19 24.89
C ASN A 74 21.73 -30.72 23.85
N HIS A 75 20.89 -29.84 23.28
CA HIS A 75 19.89 -30.17 22.26
C HIS A 75 18.89 -31.27 22.65
N GLU A 76 18.64 -31.47 23.95
CA GLU A 76 17.69 -32.48 24.42
C GLU A 76 16.24 -32.03 24.19
N ALA A 77 15.34 -32.99 23.93
CA ALA A 77 13.93 -32.69 23.77
C ALA A 77 13.31 -32.16 25.08
N ALA A 78 12.72 -30.96 25.03
CA ALA A 78 12.13 -30.30 26.21
C ALA A 78 11.09 -31.17 26.95
N TYR A 79 10.39 -32.05 26.22
CA TYR A 79 9.46 -33.02 26.81
C TYR A 79 10.18 -34.03 27.71
N SER A 80 11.25 -34.64 27.21
CA SER A 80 12.07 -35.62 27.93
C SER A 80 12.72 -35.00 29.16
N VAL A 81 13.30 -33.81 29.01
CA VAL A 81 13.90 -33.04 30.12
C VAL A 81 12.84 -32.70 31.18
N SER A 82 11.65 -32.28 30.76
CA SER A 82 10.56 -31.98 31.71
C SER A 82 10.10 -33.21 32.49
N LEU A 83 10.01 -34.37 31.82
CA LEU A 83 9.66 -35.64 32.46
C LEU A 83 10.75 -36.09 33.42
N GLU A 84 12.03 -36.02 33.03
CA GLU A 84 13.16 -36.41 33.88
C GLU A 84 13.27 -35.56 35.14
N LEU A 85 13.15 -34.25 35.00
CA LEU A 85 13.18 -33.32 36.12
C LEU A 85 11.90 -33.36 36.97
N GLY A 86 10.90 -34.14 36.57
CA GLY A 86 9.65 -34.30 37.32
C GLY A 86 8.81 -33.01 37.38
N LEU A 87 8.83 -32.19 36.32
CA LEU A 87 8.10 -30.92 36.30
C LEU A 87 6.58 -31.16 36.27
N LYS A 88 5.81 -30.35 37.00
CA LYS A 88 4.34 -30.51 37.13
C LYS A 88 3.56 -30.29 35.83
N SER A 89 4.17 -29.69 34.81
CA SER A 89 3.55 -29.41 33.53
C SER A 89 4.62 -29.39 32.43
N GLN A 90 4.30 -30.05 31.30
CA GLN A 90 5.11 -30.01 30.08
C GLN A 90 5.41 -28.58 29.61
N GLY A 91 4.48 -27.65 29.80
CA GLY A 91 4.65 -26.25 29.36
C GLY A 91 5.58 -25.41 30.25
N MET A 92 6.01 -25.92 31.41
CA MET A 92 6.76 -25.14 32.38
C MET A 92 8.17 -24.80 31.88
N LEU A 93 8.91 -25.80 31.39
CA LEU A 93 10.24 -25.60 30.83
C LEU A 93 10.21 -24.75 29.55
N ILE A 94 9.20 -24.97 28.69
CA ILE A 94 9.00 -24.17 27.47
C ILE A 94 8.79 -22.69 27.82
N ASN A 95 8.02 -22.40 28.88
CA ASN A 95 7.82 -21.02 29.34
C ASN A 95 9.10 -20.42 29.94
N TRP A 96 9.95 -21.22 30.61
CA TRP A 96 11.25 -20.76 31.09
C TRP A 96 12.18 -20.42 29.92
N ILE A 97 12.27 -21.30 28.91
CA ILE A 97 13.08 -21.09 27.70
C ILE A 97 12.60 -19.85 26.93
N ARG A 98 11.28 -19.69 26.74
CA ARG A 98 10.71 -18.50 26.08
C ARG A 98 11.10 -17.22 26.82
N SER A 99 10.91 -17.21 28.14
CA SER A 99 11.27 -16.06 28.97
C SER A 99 12.77 -15.76 28.88
N TYR A 100 13.62 -16.77 28.71
CA TYR A 100 15.09 -16.66 28.64
C TYR A 100 15.54 -16.07 27.30
N LYS A 101 14.91 -16.51 26.20
CA LYS A 101 15.13 -15.91 24.88
C LYS A 101 14.70 -14.45 24.84
N GLU A 102 13.61 -14.08 25.52
CA GLU A 102 13.06 -12.71 25.50
C GLU A 102 13.81 -11.74 26.43
N ASN A 103 14.31 -12.19 27.59
CA ASN A 103 14.81 -11.29 28.65
C ASN A 103 16.26 -11.58 29.11
N GLY A 104 16.96 -12.54 28.48
CA GLY A 104 18.30 -12.95 28.88
C GLY A 104 18.36 -13.55 30.30
N TYR A 105 19.47 -13.34 31.01
CA TYR A 105 19.73 -13.86 32.38
C TYR A 105 18.71 -13.41 33.46
N ASN A 106 17.83 -12.45 33.15
CA ASN A 106 16.86 -11.88 34.10
C ASN A 106 15.62 -12.76 34.40
N VAL A 107 15.54 -13.98 33.84
CA VAL A 107 14.38 -14.90 34.01
C VAL A 107 14.22 -15.44 35.43
N VAL A 108 15.27 -15.35 36.22
CA VAL A 108 15.41 -16.26 37.34
C VAL A 108 14.73 -15.76 38.62
N ILE A 109 14.38 -14.47 38.68
CA ILE A 109 13.71 -13.83 39.81
C ILE A 109 12.45 -13.10 39.33
N LYS A 110 11.39 -13.84 38.98
CA LYS A 110 10.05 -13.21 38.97
C LYS A 110 9.62 -12.99 40.42
N ARG A 111 9.83 -11.78 40.97
CA ARG A 111 9.22 -11.36 42.24
C ARG A 111 7.70 -11.35 42.09
N LYS A 112 7.04 -12.46 42.40
CA LYS A 112 5.58 -12.57 42.35
C LYS A 112 5.01 -12.16 43.70
N GLY A 113 4.49 -10.93 43.79
CA GLY A 113 3.84 -10.37 44.98
C GLY A 113 3.18 -9.03 44.65
N ARG A 114 2.17 -8.64 45.44
CA ARG A 114 1.57 -7.29 45.35
C ARG A 114 2.70 -6.28 45.67
N ARG A 115 2.96 -5.33 44.76
CA ARG A 115 4.04 -4.33 44.93
C ARG A 115 3.98 -3.69 46.32
N THR A 116 5.12 -3.61 47.01
CA THR A 116 5.19 -3.01 48.34
C THR A 116 4.87 -1.50 48.27
N ARG A 117 4.39 -0.92 49.38
CA ARG A 117 4.10 0.52 49.48
C ARG A 117 5.31 1.36 49.07
N GLU A 118 6.50 0.93 49.49
CA GLU A 118 7.80 1.54 49.15
C GLU A 118 8.14 1.51 47.65
N GLN A 119 7.86 0.40 46.96
CA GLN A 119 8.09 0.32 45.52
C GLN A 119 7.15 1.28 44.77
N ARG A 120 5.90 1.40 45.22
CA ARG A 120 4.95 2.36 44.64
C ARG A 120 5.36 3.81 44.90
N THR A 121 5.83 4.14 46.11
CA THR A 121 6.32 5.51 46.40
C THR A 121 7.57 5.83 45.60
N ARG A 122 8.53 4.90 45.47
CA ARG A 122 9.73 5.10 44.63
C ARG A 122 9.37 5.33 43.16
N GLU A 123 8.48 4.53 42.57
CA GLU A 123 8.02 4.73 41.18
C GLU A 123 7.30 6.09 41.00
N ILE A 124 6.50 6.52 41.98
CA ILE A 124 5.82 7.82 41.95
C ILE A 124 6.84 8.96 42.03
N GLU A 125 7.84 8.84 42.91
CA GLU A 125 8.92 9.83 43.04
C GLU A 125 9.79 9.87 41.78
N GLU A 126 10.15 8.74 41.22
CA GLU A 126 10.92 8.64 39.98
C GLU A 126 10.13 9.23 38.80
N ARG A 127 8.83 8.97 38.72
CA ARG A 127 7.93 9.61 37.73
C ARG A 127 7.84 11.11 37.93
N LYS A 128 7.76 11.59 39.18
CA LYS A 128 7.80 13.03 39.50
C LYS A 128 9.14 13.66 39.09
N ARG A 129 10.27 13.01 39.37
CA ARG A 129 11.62 13.45 38.96
C ARG A 129 11.74 13.53 37.43
N ARG A 130 11.27 12.50 36.72
CA ARG A 130 11.25 12.48 35.25
C ARG A 130 10.40 13.60 34.67
N ILE A 131 9.20 13.84 35.20
CA ILE A 131 8.31 14.94 34.76
C ILE A 131 8.91 16.31 35.11
N ALA A 132 9.66 16.41 36.22
CA ALA A 132 10.30 17.64 36.66
C ALA A 132 11.57 17.99 35.84
N SER A 133 12.20 16.99 35.21
CA SER A 133 13.41 17.15 34.40
C SER A 133 13.24 18.24 33.32
N PRO A 134 14.16 19.23 33.24
CA PRO A 134 14.14 20.28 32.22
C PRO A 134 14.13 19.71 30.79
N GLU A 135 14.93 18.67 30.53
CA GLU A 135 15.02 18.00 29.23
C GLU A 135 13.69 17.39 28.81
N PHE A 136 12.99 16.73 29.74
CA PHE A 136 11.70 16.11 29.46
C PHE A 136 10.61 17.17 29.21
N LYS A 137 10.65 18.30 29.93
CA LYS A 137 9.74 19.42 29.69
C LYS A 137 9.97 20.05 28.31
N ALA A 138 11.23 20.25 27.91
CA ALA A 138 11.59 20.74 26.58
C ALA A 138 11.11 19.79 25.48
N TYR A 139 11.36 18.48 25.64
CA TYR A 139 10.85 17.45 24.72
C TYR A 139 9.32 17.48 24.60
N CYS A 140 8.60 17.56 25.72
CA CYS A 140 7.14 17.63 25.71
C CYS A 140 6.65 18.89 24.98
N ARG A 141 7.30 20.04 25.21
CA ARG A 141 6.97 21.31 24.55
C ARG A 141 7.13 21.21 23.04
N GLU A 142 8.29 20.76 22.57
CA GLU A 142 8.57 20.57 21.15
C GLU A 142 7.58 19.59 20.50
N ARG A 143 7.29 18.46 21.17
CA ARG A 143 6.39 17.44 20.66
C ARG A 143 4.95 17.94 20.53
N ILE A 144 4.46 18.66 21.56
CA ILE A 144 3.12 19.27 21.55
C ILE A 144 3.03 20.28 20.41
N TYR A 145 4.02 21.16 20.27
CA TYR A 145 4.01 22.20 19.21
C TYR A 145 4.02 21.58 17.82
N LYS A 146 4.94 20.67 17.55
CA LYS A 146 5.01 19.98 16.25
C LYS A 146 3.71 19.28 15.89
N LYS A 147 3.07 18.60 16.86
CA LYS A 147 1.81 17.88 16.63
C LYS A 147 0.67 18.84 16.31
N ILE A 148 0.56 19.98 17.00
CA ILE A 148 -0.51 20.97 16.78
C ILE A 148 -0.27 21.81 15.51
N GLU A 149 0.97 22.18 15.24
CA GLU A 149 1.36 22.92 14.03
C GLU A 149 1.04 22.11 12.76
N CYS A 150 1.31 20.80 12.77
CA CYS A 150 0.99 19.89 11.67
C CYS A 150 -0.53 19.71 11.42
N LEU A 151 -1.41 20.19 12.30
CA LEU A 151 -2.86 20.21 12.06
C LEU A 151 -3.29 21.41 11.22
N GLY A 152 -2.49 22.47 11.19
CA GLY A 152 -2.71 23.65 10.36
C GLY A 152 -2.20 23.45 8.94
N SER A 153 -2.84 24.12 7.97
CA SER A 153 -2.28 24.37 6.64
C SER A 153 -1.99 25.86 6.50
N LYS A 154 -1.17 26.27 5.51
CA LYS A 154 -0.85 27.69 5.23
C LYS A 154 -2.10 28.61 5.16
N GLU A 155 -3.25 28.04 4.79
CA GLU A 155 -4.52 28.78 4.63
C GLU A 155 -5.57 28.48 5.72
N LYS A 156 -5.36 27.50 6.61
CA LYS A 156 -6.40 27.04 7.55
C LYS A 156 -5.84 26.75 8.94
N LYS A 157 -6.32 27.50 9.93
CA LYS A 157 -6.08 27.23 11.36
C LYS A 157 -6.79 25.93 11.79
N PRO A 158 -6.18 25.12 12.66
CA PRO A 158 -6.78 23.87 13.13
C PRO A 158 -8.04 24.15 13.96
N THR A 159 -9.02 23.28 13.83
CA THR A 159 -10.29 23.37 14.56
C THR A 159 -10.12 22.96 16.02
N LYS A 160 -10.94 23.52 16.91
CA LYS A 160 -10.96 23.15 18.35
C LYS A 160 -11.15 21.64 18.57
N THR A 161 -11.87 20.97 17.67
CA THR A 161 -12.06 19.51 17.67
C THR A 161 -10.79 18.74 17.33
N GLU A 162 -10.04 19.18 16.32
CA GLU A 162 -8.76 18.56 15.96
C GLU A 162 -7.72 18.74 17.08
N ILE A 163 -7.68 19.93 17.68
CA ILE A 163 -6.80 20.23 18.83
C ILE A 163 -7.17 19.33 20.03
N ALA A 164 -8.46 19.17 20.34
CA ALA A 164 -8.91 18.30 21.43
C ALA A 164 -8.51 16.83 21.20
N GLN A 165 -8.64 16.34 19.97
CA GLN A 165 -8.21 14.99 19.60
C GLN A 165 -6.69 14.82 19.72
N ALA A 166 -5.90 15.81 19.26
CA ALA A 166 -4.44 15.78 19.42
C ALA A 166 -4.01 15.81 20.89
N VAL A 167 -4.68 16.59 21.75
CA VAL A 167 -4.43 16.58 23.20
C VAL A 167 -4.73 15.22 23.81
N ARG A 168 -5.77 14.51 23.35
CA ARG A 168 -6.08 13.14 23.78
C ARG A 168 -4.97 12.16 23.39
N GLU A 169 -4.43 12.26 22.18
CA GLU A 169 -3.31 11.43 21.71
C GLU A 169 -2.03 11.72 22.50
N LEU A 170 -1.68 13.00 22.66
CA LEU A 170 -0.51 13.45 23.42
C LEU A 170 -0.57 13.02 24.88
N ARG A 171 -1.76 12.96 25.48
CA ARG A 171 -1.96 12.39 26.82
C ARG A 171 -1.57 10.91 26.90
N LEU A 172 -1.89 10.12 25.88
CA LEU A 172 -1.55 8.70 25.83
C LEU A 172 -0.06 8.49 25.57
N GLU A 173 0.52 9.28 24.68
CA GLU A 173 1.94 9.21 24.29
C GLU A 173 2.88 9.69 25.41
N LEU A 174 2.60 10.85 26.01
CA LEU A 174 3.48 11.49 26.99
C LEU A 174 3.15 11.07 28.43
N GLY A 175 2.01 10.43 28.67
CA GLY A 175 1.57 10.03 30.02
C GLY A 175 1.34 11.22 30.98
N LEU A 176 1.14 12.42 30.43
CA LEU A 176 0.92 13.67 31.16
C LEU A 176 -0.57 13.91 31.45
N GLY A 177 -0.84 14.70 32.48
CA GLY A 177 -2.19 15.18 32.77
C GLY A 177 -2.64 16.22 31.73
N VAL A 178 -3.93 16.23 31.40
CA VAL A 178 -4.53 17.22 30.47
C VAL A 178 -4.21 18.65 30.90
N LYS A 179 -4.19 18.93 32.22
CA LYS A 179 -3.85 20.26 32.75
C LYS A 179 -2.46 20.72 32.30
N THR A 180 -1.47 19.83 32.35
CA THR A 180 -0.08 20.11 31.99
C THR A 180 0.09 20.32 30.49
N ILE A 181 -0.63 19.53 29.67
CA ILE A 181 -0.59 19.69 28.21
C ILE A 181 -1.23 21.02 27.80
N LEU A 182 -2.38 21.36 28.38
CA LEU A 182 -3.07 22.62 28.09
C LEU A 182 -2.31 23.85 28.59
N SER A 183 -1.57 23.76 29.70
CA SER A 183 -0.73 24.88 30.16
C SER A 183 0.44 25.16 29.22
N ILE A 184 1.02 24.12 28.60
CA ILE A 184 2.09 24.27 27.59
C ILE A 184 1.53 24.81 26.28
N LEU A 185 0.32 24.37 25.91
CA LEU A 185 -0.36 24.81 24.68
C LEU A 185 -0.75 26.28 24.76
N ASN A 186 -1.32 26.70 25.89
CA ASN A 186 -1.83 28.06 26.13
C ASN A 186 -0.74 29.01 26.70
N ASP A 187 0.54 28.69 26.52
CA ASP A 187 1.65 29.56 26.92
C ASP A 187 1.58 30.87 26.13
N PRO A 188 1.61 32.06 26.78
CA PRO A 188 1.50 33.35 26.11
C PRO A 188 2.62 33.63 25.08
N ASN A 189 3.74 32.91 25.16
CA ASN A 189 4.85 33.04 24.22
C ASN A 189 4.66 32.22 22.92
N ASN A 190 3.46 31.71 22.66
CA ASN A 190 3.17 30.78 21.58
C ASN A 190 2.00 31.25 20.72
N ASP A 191 2.18 31.26 19.40
CA ASP A 191 1.17 31.69 18.42
C ASP A 191 0.16 30.58 18.06
N LEU A 192 0.26 29.41 18.69
CA LEU A 192 -0.66 28.30 18.42
C LEU A 192 -2.06 28.54 19.03
N PRO A 193 -3.12 28.06 18.36
CA PRO A 193 -4.48 28.18 18.86
C PRO A 193 -4.66 27.40 20.17
N GLY A 194 -4.99 28.13 21.23
CA GLY A 194 -5.24 27.57 22.55
C GLY A 194 -6.56 26.80 22.69
N LEU A 195 -6.66 26.00 23.75
CA LEU A 195 -7.86 25.25 24.11
C LEU A 195 -8.12 25.33 25.62
N SER A 196 -9.32 25.75 26.01
CA SER A 196 -9.72 25.74 27.42
C SER A 196 -10.08 24.33 27.89
N ARG A 197 -9.91 24.08 29.19
CA ARG A 197 -10.20 22.77 29.80
C ARG A 197 -11.67 22.38 29.68
N SER A 198 -12.60 23.33 29.89
CA SER A 198 -14.05 23.09 29.72
C SER A 198 -14.34 22.64 28.29
N ASN A 199 -13.88 23.41 27.31
CA ASN A 199 -14.12 23.12 25.90
C ASN A 199 -13.51 21.77 25.45
N TYR A 200 -12.36 21.36 26.00
CA TYR A 200 -11.80 20.02 25.77
C TYR A 200 -12.77 18.90 26.21
N TYR A 201 -13.31 18.98 27.42
CA TYR A 201 -14.24 17.97 27.93
C TYR A 201 -15.62 18.06 27.26
N ASP A 202 -16.07 19.27 26.93
CA ASP A 202 -17.32 19.47 26.19
C ASP A 202 -17.22 18.80 24.81
N ILE A 203 -16.11 19.00 24.09
CA ILE A 203 -15.88 18.36 22.80
C ILE A 203 -15.83 16.82 22.92
N LEU A 204 -15.21 16.29 23.97
CA LEU A 204 -15.16 14.84 24.19
C LEU A 204 -16.51 14.23 24.54
N LYS A 205 -17.39 15.00 25.17
CA LYS A 205 -18.75 14.57 25.54
C LYS A 205 -19.78 14.83 24.45
N ARG A 206 -19.46 15.67 23.45
CA ARG A 206 -20.37 15.92 22.32
C ARG A 206 -20.57 14.64 21.55
N GLU A 207 -21.82 14.23 21.45
CA GLU A 207 -22.20 13.16 20.54
C GLU A 207 -22.02 13.62 19.11
N ASP A 208 -21.62 12.65 18.28
CA ASP A 208 -21.43 12.88 16.87
C ASP A 208 -22.79 13.11 16.18
N GLN A 209 -23.10 14.38 15.93
CA GLN A 209 -24.35 14.78 15.28
C GLN A 209 -24.55 14.15 13.89
N ASP A 210 -23.48 13.77 13.19
CA ASP A 210 -23.62 13.02 11.94
C ASP A 210 -24.00 11.57 12.19
N GLU A 211 -23.47 10.93 13.24
CA GLU A 211 -23.90 9.56 13.60
C GLU A 211 -25.36 9.52 14.02
N ILE A 212 -25.88 10.60 14.60
CA ILE A 212 -27.28 10.73 14.98
C ILE A 212 -28.16 11.04 13.75
N ARG A 213 -27.84 12.09 12.99
CA ARG A 213 -28.69 12.56 11.87
C ARG A 213 -28.60 11.70 10.62
N HIS A 214 -27.46 11.05 10.40
CA HIS A 214 -27.16 10.29 9.19
C HIS A 214 -26.86 8.83 9.49
N HIS A 215 -27.38 8.27 10.59
CA HIS A 215 -27.11 6.90 11.01
C HIS A 215 -27.36 5.87 9.90
N SER A 216 -28.56 5.90 9.31
CA SER A 216 -28.99 4.98 8.24
C SER A 216 -28.14 5.14 6.98
N LEU A 217 -27.85 6.38 6.60
CA LEU A 217 -27.01 6.71 5.45
C LEU A 217 -25.56 6.25 5.65
N ILE A 218 -24.96 6.47 6.83
CA ILE A 218 -23.61 6.03 7.16
C ILE A 218 -23.50 4.52 7.07
N LYS A 219 -24.50 3.80 7.59
CA LYS A 219 -24.57 2.34 7.49
C LYS A 219 -24.61 1.90 6.03
N ARG A 220 -25.49 2.50 5.22
CA ARG A 220 -25.62 2.15 3.80
C ARG A 220 -24.37 2.49 2.98
N ILE A 221 -23.73 3.63 3.23
CA ILE A 221 -22.45 4.01 2.61
C ILE A 221 -21.37 2.93 2.88
N LYS A 222 -21.29 2.39 4.10
CA LYS A 222 -20.34 1.32 4.43
C LYS A 222 -20.67 0.04 3.67
N GLU A 223 -21.93 -0.38 3.67
CA GLU A 223 -22.39 -1.57 2.94
C GLU A 223 -22.03 -1.50 1.46
N ILE A 224 -22.46 -0.43 0.76
CA ILE A 224 -22.16 -0.21 -0.67
C ILE A 224 -20.65 -0.18 -0.91
N PHE A 225 -19.87 0.49 -0.04
CA PHE A 225 -18.42 0.55 -0.19
C PHE A 225 -17.79 -0.85 -0.15
N PHE A 226 -18.21 -1.73 0.77
CA PHE A 226 -17.68 -3.08 0.88
C PHE A 226 -18.20 -4.01 -0.23
N GLU A 227 -19.48 -3.93 -0.61
CA GLU A 227 -20.06 -4.68 -1.74
C GLU A 227 -19.37 -4.37 -3.09
N LEU A 228 -18.90 -3.13 -3.24
CA LEU A 228 -18.20 -2.69 -4.46
C LEU A 228 -16.68 -2.91 -4.36
N LYS A 229 -16.11 -3.06 -3.16
CA LYS A 229 -14.67 -3.26 -2.97
C LYS A 229 -14.16 -4.55 -3.61
N ASP A 230 -15.00 -5.59 -3.67
CA ASP A 230 -14.64 -6.86 -4.30
C ASP A 230 -14.68 -6.79 -5.83
N ARG A 231 -15.43 -5.84 -6.40
CA ARG A 231 -15.57 -5.63 -7.87
C ARG A 231 -14.69 -4.49 -8.41
N TYR A 232 -14.40 -3.49 -7.58
CA TYR A 232 -13.59 -2.33 -7.88
C TYR A 232 -12.55 -2.13 -6.78
N THR A 233 -11.28 -1.93 -7.14
CA THR A 233 -10.16 -1.83 -6.19
C THR A 233 -10.36 -0.80 -5.06
N ALA A 234 -11.15 0.26 -5.29
CA ALA A 234 -11.89 1.00 -4.25
C ALA A 234 -12.88 2.03 -4.85
N PRO A 235 -14.18 1.97 -4.56
CA PRO A 235 -15.19 2.88 -5.11
C PRO A 235 -15.05 4.31 -4.57
N GLY A 236 -15.24 5.30 -5.44
CA GLY A 236 -15.24 6.72 -5.07
C GLY A 236 -16.59 7.23 -4.60
N TYR A 237 -16.61 8.41 -3.97
CA TYR A 237 -17.85 9.03 -3.47
C TYR A 237 -18.91 9.29 -4.55
N ARG A 238 -18.49 9.48 -5.81
CA ARG A 238 -19.42 9.66 -6.94
C ARG A 238 -20.20 8.38 -7.20
N THR A 239 -19.49 7.27 -7.37
CA THR A 239 -20.07 5.93 -7.54
C THR A 239 -21.02 5.58 -6.40
N ILE A 240 -20.63 5.86 -5.15
CA ILE A 240 -21.49 5.61 -3.99
C ILE A 240 -22.72 6.53 -3.99
N THR A 241 -22.57 7.78 -4.41
CA THR A 241 -23.72 8.69 -4.56
C THR A 241 -24.69 8.19 -5.61
N ASP A 242 -24.19 7.73 -6.76
CA ASP A 242 -25.01 7.22 -7.85
C ASP A 242 -25.80 5.96 -7.43
N HIS A 243 -25.16 5.05 -6.67
CA HIS A 243 -25.83 3.90 -6.06
C HIS A 243 -26.92 4.33 -5.06
N LEU A 244 -26.62 5.27 -4.17
CA LEU A 244 -27.62 5.80 -3.24
C LEU A 244 -28.80 6.46 -3.98
N HIS A 245 -28.55 7.17 -5.07
CA HIS A 245 -29.62 7.74 -5.90
C HIS A 245 -30.46 6.68 -6.59
N SER A 246 -29.85 5.58 -7.05
CA SER A 246 -30.58 4.44 -7.61
C SER A 246 -31.48 3.73 -6.59
N GLU A 247 -31.14 3.84 -5.30
CA GLU A 247 -31.94 3.33 -4.17
C GLU A 247 -32.96 4.36 -3.64
N GLY A 248 -33.07 5.53 -4.28
CA GLY A 248 -34.06 6.56 -3.94
C GLY A 248 -33.61 7.59 -2.88
N PHE A 249 -32.34 7.59 -2.46
CA PHE A 249 -31.84 8.61 -1.53
C PHE A 249 -31.66 9.97 -2.23
N ILE A 250 -32.33 11.02 -1.74
CA ILE A 250 -32.13 12.39 -2.23
C ILE A 250 -31.03 13.05 -1.41
N ILE A 251 -29.77 12.89 -1.83
CA ILE A 251 -28.62 13.47 -1.11
C ILE A 251 -27.58 14.12 -2.00
N ASN A 252 -26.97 15.20 -1.48
CA ASN A 252 -25.89 15.89 -2.17
C ASN A 252 -24.59 15.07 -2.12
N ARG A 253 -23.93 14.91 -3.27
CA ARG A 253 -22.60 14.29 -3.40
C ARG A 253 -21.54 14.83 -2.44
N LYS A 254 -21.61 16.12 -2.07
CA LYS A 254 -20.70 16.75 -1.08
C LYS A 254 -20.90 16.18 0.33
N THR A 255 -22.14 15.85 0.69
CA THR A 255 -22.47 15.22 1.98
C THR A 255 -21.91 13.81 2.04
N VAL A 256 -22.10 13.03 0.97
CA VAL A 256 -21.51 11.67 0.85
C VAL A 256 -19.98 11.73 0.93
N TYR A 257 -19.36 12.66 0.20
CA TYR A 257 -17.90 12.87 0.28
C TYR A 257 -17.42 13.18 1.70
N ARG A 258 -18.10 14.09 2.41
CA ARG A 258 -17.77 14.47 3.78
C ARG A 258 -17.89 13.28 4.75
N LEU A 259 -18.96 12.50 4.64
CA LEU A 259 -19.18 11.31 5.47
C LEU A 259 -18.16 10.22 5.18
N MET A 260 -17.86 9.93 3.91
CA MET A 260 -16.81 8.98 3.55
C MET A 260 -15.44 9.38 4.08
N ARG A 261 -15.07 10.67 3.98
CA ARG A 261 -13.84 11.22 4.55
C ARG A 261 -13.77 11.01 6.05
N LYS A 262 -14.87 11.24 6.76
CA LYS A 262 -14.97 11.03 8.20
C LYS A 262 -14.78 9.56 8.59
N LEU A 263 -15.31 8.65 7.79
CA LEU A 263 -15.20 7.20 7.98
C LEU A 263 -13.87 6.60 7.47
N ASN A 264 -12.95 7.43 6.98
CA ASN A 264 -11.71 7.00 6.30
C ASN A 264 -11.95 6.03 5.13
N LEU A 265 -13.10 6.15 4.46
CA LEU A 265 -13.40 5.41 3.24
C LEU A 265 -12.82 6.16 2.04
N ILE A 266 -11.62 5.76 1.64
CA ILE A 266 -10.88 6.39 0.54
C ILE A 266 -11.15 5.63 -0.76
N GLY A 267 -11.73 6.32 -1.74
CA GLY A 267 -11.85 5.80 -3.09
C GLY A 267 -10.54 5.97 -3.88
N TYR A 268 -10.12 4.93 -4.58
CA TYR A 268 -8.97 4.99 -5.49
C TYR A 268 -9.45 5.19 -6.92
N ARG A 269 -9.00 6.29 -7.55
CA ARG A 269 -9.10 6.42 -9.00
C ARG A 269 -7.94 5.64 -9.61
N MET A 270 -8.21 4.54 -10.31
CA MET A 270 -7.21 3.91 -11.18
C MET A 270 -6.67 4.98 -12.14
N LYS A 271 -5.37 5.29 -12.06
CA LYS A 271 -4.70 6.09 -13.09
C LYS A 271 -4.81 5.30 -14.38
N ARG A 272 -5.32 5.90 -15.47
CA ARG A 272 -5.28 5.26 -16.80
C ARG A 272 -3.86 4.75 -17.04
N ARG A 273 -3.72 3.47 -17.45
CA ARG A 273 -2.43 2.89 -17.84
C ARG A 273 -1.76 3.86 -18.83
N ARG A 274 -0.55 4.32 -18.53
CA ARG A 274 0.23 5.15 -19.45
C ARG A 274 0.38 4.37 -20.75
N ARG A 275 -0.01 4.97 -21.88
CA ARG A 275 0.28 4.40 -23.20
C ARG A 275 1.79 4.43 -23.46
N TYR A 276 2.27 3.51 -24.29
CA TYR A 276 3.64 3.46 -24.81
C TYR A 276 4.10 4.86 -25.26
N ASN A 277 5.33 5.23 -24.88
CA ASN A 277 5.94 6.50 -25.24
C ASN A 277 7.22 6.21 -26.05
N SER A 278 7.16 6.46 -27.35
CA SER A 278 8.28 6.30 -28.31
C SER A 278 9.30 7.44 -28.23
N PHE A 279 9.13 8.40 -27.32
CA PHE A 279 10.02 9.54 -27.16
C PHE A 279 11.19 9.22 -26.22
N GLU A 280 12.41 9.22 -26.77
CA GLU A 280 13.65 8.87 -26.06
C GLU A 280 14.30 10.06 -25.31
N GLY A 281 13.76 11.28 -25.41
CA GLY A 281 14.34 12.48 -24.83
C GLY A 281 14.73 13.53 -25.87
N GLU A 282 15.24 14.68 -25.43
CA GLU A 282 15.87 15.66 -26.32
C GLU A 282 17.38 15.40 -26.35
N ILE A 283 17.80 14.48 -27.21
CA ILE A 283 19.22 14.17 -27.41
C ILE A 283 19.78 15.17 -28.42
N GLU A 284 20.71 16.00 -27.98
CA GLU A 284 21.37 17.01 -28.80
C GLU A 284 22.04 16.37 -30.03
N GLY A 285 21.90 17.00 -31.21
CA GLY A 285 22.40 16.49 -32.49
C GLY A 285 21.49 15.51 -33.23
N ARG A 286 20.50 14.87 -32.58
CA ARG A 286 19.53 13.98 -33.26
C ARG A 286 18.27 14.68 -33.76
N ILE A 287 17.91 15.82 -33.17
CA ILE A 287 16.71 16.60 -33.54
C ILE A 287 17.04 17.57 -34.68
N LYS A 288 16.22 17.56 -35.73
CA LYS A 288 16.35 18.49 -36.88
C LYS A 288 15.42 19.71 -36.77
N PRO A 289 15.78 20.86 -37.35
CA PRO A 289 14.95 22.06 -37.30
C PRO A 289 13.61 21.85 -38.02
N ASN A 290 12.59 22.59 -37.61
CA ASN A 290 11.29 22.59 -38.30
C ASN A 290 11.36 23.54 -39.50
N LEU A 291 11.64 22.98 -40.68
CA LEU A 291 11.68 23.70 -41.96
C LEU A 291 10.28 24.04 -42.50
N ILE A 292 9.25 23.29 -42.11
CA ILE A 292 7.89 23.43 -42.64
C ILE A 292 7.20 24.69 -42.09
N LYS A 293 7.42 25.04 -40.82
CA LYS A 293 6.87 26.25 -40.17
C LYS A 293 5.36 26.52 -40.47
N ARG A 294 4.56 25.44 -40.55
CA ARG A 294 3.12 25.46 -40.90
C ARG A 294 2.79 25.82 -42.36
N ASN A 295 3.78 25.98 -43.24
CA ASN A 295 3.60 26.06 -44.67
C ASN A 295 3.60 24.65 -45.28
N PHE A 296 2.42 24.02 -45.27
CA PHE A 296 2.24 22.63 -45.65
C PHE A 296 2.01 22.40 -47.15
N PHE A 297 1.71 23.46 -47.89
CA PHE A 297 1.45 23.39 -49.32
C PHE A 297 2.76 23.25 -50.10
N ALA A 298 2.77 22.37 -51.10
CA ALA A 298 3.84 22.28 -52.09
C ALA A 298 3.28 22.60 -53.47
N ILE A 299 4.04 23.36 -54.26
CA ILE A 299 3.64 23.81 -55.60
C ILE A 299 3.86 22.70 -56.64
N ARG A 300 4.79 21.78 -56.38
CA ARG A 300 5.15 20.65 -57.25
C ARG A 300 5.28 19.37 -56.42
N PRO A 301 5.07 18.19 -57.03
CA PRO A 301 5.36 16.91 -56.38
C PRO A 301 6.82 16.85 -55.90
N ASN A 302 7.07 16.05 -54.86
CA ASN A 302 8.41 15.78 -54.33
C ASN A 302 9.17 17.01 -53.81
N MET A 303 8.47 18.10 -53.50
CA MET A 303 9.05 19.23 -52.75
C MET A 303 8.95 19.04 -51.24
N LYS A 304 7.85 18.43 -50.76
CA LYS A 304 7.60 18.23 -49.33
C LYS A 304 6.92 16.88 -49.11
N TRP A 305 7.55 16.01 -48.33
CA TRP A 305 6.97 14.74 -47.93
C TRP A 305 6.66 14.73 -46.44
N TYR A 306 5.62 14.01 -46.07
CA TYR A 306 5.14 13.90 -44.70
C TYR A 306 5.00 12.43 -44.30
N THR A 307 5.44 12.10 -43.08
CA THR A 307 5.28 10.74 -42.53
C THR A 307 4.93 10.76 -41.04
N ASP A 308 4.14 9.77 -40.62
CA ASP A 308 3.79 9.52 -39.22
C ASP A 308 3.42 8.05 -39.01
N ILE A 309 3.91 7.43 -37.93
CA ILE A 309 3.55 6.04 -37.62
C ILE A 309 2.22 6.04 -36.87
N THR A 310 1.27 5.30 -37.42
CA THR A 310 -0.10 5.31 -36.94
C THR A 310 -0.53 3.91 -36.49
N GLU A 311 -0.96 3.77 -35.23
CA GLU A 311 -1.49 2.50 -34.68
C GLU A 311 -2.98 2.31 -35.06
N PHE A 312 -3.33 1.10 -35.50
CA PHE A 312 -4.66 0.60 -35.78
C PHE A 312 -4.90 -0.67 -34.96
N ASN A 313 -6.14 -0.90 -34.54
CA ASN A 313 -6.53 -2.13 -33.85
C ASN A 313 -7.53 -2.90 -34.72
N LEU A 314 -7.10 -4.05 -35.23
CA LEU A 314 -7.92 -4.99 -35.99
C LEU A 314 -8.09 -6.26 -35.18
N ARG A 315 -9.33 -6.53 -34.72
CA ARG A 315 -9.71 -7.77 -34.02
C ARG A 315 -8.70 -8.15 -32.92
N GLU A 316 -8.41 -7.20 -32.03
CA GLU A 316 -7.50 -7.35 -30.89
C GLU A 316 -6.00 -7.44 -31.25
N GLN A 317 -5.66 -7.37 -32.53
CA GLN A 317 -4.28 -7.26 -33.00
C GLN A 317 -3.95 -5.81 -33.34
N LYS A 318 -2.77 -5.38 -32.89
CA LYS A 318 -2.23 -4.06 -33.21
C LYS A 318 -1.47 -4.12 -34.51
N LEU A 319 -1.79 -3.20 -35.41
CA LEU A 319 -1.04 -2.94 -36.62
C LEU A 319 -0.57 -1.49 -36.63
N TYR A 320 0.56 -1.26 -37.29
CA TYR A 320 1.20 0.02 -37.42
C TYR A 320 1.35 0.31 -38.91
N LEU A 321 0.82 1.44 -39.38
CA LEU A 321 1.02 1.94 -40.74
C LEU A 321 2.07 3.05 -40.71
N SER A 322 3.03 2.98 -41.63
CA SER A 322 3.99 4.04 -41.90
C SER A 322 3.84 4.48 -43.35
N PRO A 323 3.09 5.55 -43.64
CA PRO A 323 2.93 6.09 -44.98
C PRO A 323 3.83 7.30 -45.22
N ILE A 324 4.13 7.55 -46.49
CA ILE A 324 4.72 8.79 -47.01
C ILE A 324 3.67 9.46 -47.87
N ILE A 325 3.35 10.72 -47.56
CA ILE A 325 2.35 11.52 -48.28
C ILE A 325 3.06 12.70 -48.94
N ASP A 326 2.79 12.93 -50.22
CA ASP A 326 3.30 14.10 -50.94
C ASP A 326 2.47 15.36 -50.63
N GLY A 327 3.15 16.49 -50.41
CA GLY A 327 2.53 17.75 -50.03
C GLY A 327 1.81 18.49 -51.16
N CYS A 328 1.99 18.08 -52.41
CA CYS A 328 1.35 18.69 -53.59
C CYS A 328 -0.02 18.06 -53.84
N GLY A 329 -0.05 16.79 -54.22
CA GLY A 329 -1.28 16.05 -54.54
C GLY A 329 -1.97 15.41 -53.33
N ARG A 330 -1.26 15.25 -52.20
CA ARG A 330 -1.66 14.40 -51.07
C ARG A 330 -1.73 12.91 -51.40
N ASP A 331 -1.06 12.51 -52.48
CA ASP A 331 -0.94 11.12 -52.87
C ASP A 331 0.02 10.37 -51.92
N ILE A 332 -0.24 9.08 -51.76
CA ILE A 332 0.64 8.18 -51.00
C ILE A 332 1.79 7.79 -51.92
N VAL A 333 3.01 8.21 -51.58
CA VAL A 333 4.23 7.89 -52.32
C VAL A 333 4.66 6.44 -52.05
N ALA A 334 4.63 6.05 -50.78
CA ALA A 334 4.92 4.69 -50.34
C ALA A 334 4.29 4.44 -48.97
N TYR A 335 4.12 3.18 -48.60
CA TYR A 335 3.67 2.82 -47.26
C TYR A 335 4.15 1.43 -46.85
N ASN A 336 4.24 1.18 -45.55
CA ASN A 336 4.51 -0.15 -45.02
C ASN A 336 3.62 -0.43 -43.79
N ILE A 337 3.17 -1.69 -43.64
CA ILE A 337 2.33 -2.15 -42.53
C ILE A 337 3.08 -3.22 -41.74
N SER A 338 3.10 -3.08 -40.41
CA SER A 338 3.78 -4.00 -39.50
C SER A 338 2.94 -4.28 -38.25
N ARG A 339 3.20 -5.42 -37.57
CA ARG A 339 2.62 -5.75 -36.27
C ARG A 339 3.30 -5.03 -35.09
N SER A 340 4.44 -4.39 -35.34
CA SER A 340 5.19 -3.63 -34.34
C SER A 340 5.84 -2.39 -34.97
N PRO A 341 5.90 -1.23 -34.28
CA PRO A 341 6.55 -0.04 -34.79
C PRO A 341 8.06 -0.18 -34.59
N ASN A 342 8.74 -0.71 -35.59
CA ASN A 342 10.19 -0.97 -35.57
C ASN A 342 10.89 -0.15 -36.67
N LEU A 343 12.22 -0.03 -36.57
CA LEU A 343 13.00 0.73 -37.55
C LEU A 343 12.90 0.09 -38.95
N GLN A 344 12.88 -1.24 -39.03
CA GLN A 344 12.80 -1.97 -40.29
C GLN A 344 11.59 -1.52 -41.14
N GLN A 345 10.43 -1.33 -40.51
CA GLN A 345 9.23 -0.82 -41.18
C GLN A 345 9.49 0.52 -41.89
N VAL A 346 10.16 1.46 -41.21
CA VAL A 346 10.46 2.79 -41.75
C VAL A 346 11.48 2.70 -42.87
N MET A 347 12.52 1.87 -42.70
CA MET A 347 13.56 1.71 -43.71
C MET A 347 13.00 1.06 -44.99
N THR A 348 12.19 0.00 -44.87
CA THR A 348 11.54 -0.64 -46.02
C THR A 348 10.60 0.33 -46.75
N MET A 349 9.83 1.14 -46.00
CA MET A 349 9.00 2.20 -46.58
C MET A 349 9.84 3.23 -47.36
N LEU A 350 11.01 3.63 -46.84
CA LEU A 350 11.91 4.53 -47.55
C LEU A 350 12.46 3.91 -48.84
N ASP A 351 12.91 2.65 -48.77
CA ASP A 351 13.44 1.93 -49.93
C ASP A 351 12.41 1.86 -51.07
N ASP A 352 11.15 1.56 -50.73
CA ASP A 352 10.07 1.51 -51.72
C ASP A 352 9.77 2.90 -52.32
N ALA A 353 9.83 3.97 -51.52
CA ALA A 353 9.66 5.33 -52.01
C ALA A 353 10.78 5.76 -52.97
N PHE A 354 12.02 5.34 -52.67
CA PHE A 354 13.21 5.69 -53.44
C PHE A 354 13.34 4.91 -54.74
N LYS A 355 12.75 3.71 -54.86
CA LYS A 355 12.69 2.97 -56.13
C LYS A 355 11.84 3.66 -57.20
N VAL A 356 10.83 4.40 -56.76
CA VAL A 356 9.83 5.02 -57.65
C VAL A 356 10.21 6.46 -58.01
N ASN A 357 11.07 7.10 -57.21
CA ASN A 357 11.41 8.52 -57.37
C ASN A 357 12.94 8.73 -57.39
N ASP A 358 13.49 9.01 -58.57
CA ASP A 358 14.93 9.15 -58.76
C ASP A 358 15.48 10.55 -58.43
N SER A 359 14.62 11.58 -58.43
CA SER A 359 15.02 13.00 -58.24
C SER A 359 14.41 13.59 -56.97
N LEU A 360 15.11 13.44 -55.85
CA LEU A 360 14.66 13.88 -54.52
C LEU A 360 15.57 14.93 -53.87
N ASN A 361 16.52 15.48 -54.62
CA ASN A 361 17.45 16.48 -54.10
C ASN A 361 16.70 17.78 -53.73
N GLY A 362 16.87 18.25 -52.50
CA GLY A 362 16.15 19.41 -51.98
C GLY A 362 14.71 19.14 -51.51
N LEU A 363 14.26 17.87 -51.53
CA LEU A 363 13.01 17.47 -50.90
C LEU A 363 13.08 17.74 -49.39
N VAL A 364 12.06 18.40 -48.83
CA VAL A 364 11.91 18.49 -47.38
C VAL A 364 11.07 17.32 -46.87
N PHE A 365 11.69 16.43 -46.09
CA PHE A 365 10.97 15.29 -45.50
C PHE A 365 10.65 15.57 -44.03
N HIS A 366 9.36 15.78 -43.75
CA HIS A 366 8.87 16.19 -42.44
C HIS A 366 8.24 15.04 -41.63
N SER A 367 8.75 14.84 -40.41
CA SER A 367 8.29 13.82 -39.47
C SER A 367 8.03 14.37 -38.06
N ASP A 368 7.53 13.53 -37.17
CA ASP A 368 7.51 13.84 -35.74
C ASP A 368 8.88 13.55 -35.11
N ARG A 369 8.98 13.72 -33.78
CA ARG A 369 10.21 13.44 -33.01
C ARG A 369 10.25 12.00 -32.47
N GLY A 370 9.58 11.05 -33.10
CA GLY A 370 9.67 9.64 -32.70
C GLY A 370 11.09 9.09 -32.87
N TRP A 371 11.47 8.11 -32.02
CA TRP A 371 12.83 7.54 -32.01
C TRP A 371 13.27 7.02 -33.39
N GLN A 372 12.36 6.44 -34.17
CA GLN A 372 12.67 5.92 -35.51
C GLN A 372 13.21 7.00 -36.46
N TYR A 373 12.70 8.23 -36.38
CA TYR A 373 13.13 9.34 -37.23
C TYR A 373 14.39 10.04 -36.71
N GLN A 374 14.72 9.83 -35.43
CA GLN A 374 15.98 10.26 -34.82
C GLN A 374 17.12 9.26 -35.05
N HIS A 375 16.83 8.08 -35.60
CA HIS A 375 17.80 7.02 -35.75
C HIS A 375 18.87 7.36 -36.80
N LYS A 376 20.14 7.08 -36.50
CA LYS A 376 21.28 7.44 -37.37
C LYS A 376 21.14 6.91 -38.79
N THR A 377 20.70 5.65 -38.95
CA THR A 377 20.49 5.02 -40.27
C THR A 377 19.45 5.77 -41.10
N TYR A 378 18.34 6.20 -40.49
CA TYR A 378 17.31 6.98 -41.17
C TYR A 378 17.88 8.31 -41.66
N GLN A 379 18.58 9.04 -40.79
CA GLN A 379 19.19 10.32 -41.14
C GLN A 379 20.25 10.20 -42.22
N TYR A 380 21.04 9.13 -42.16
CA TYR A 380 22.07 8.83 -43.17
C TYR A 380 21.45 8.56 -44.55
N GLU A 381 20.39 7.74 -44.63
CA GLU A 381 19.74 7.44 -45.91
C GLU A 381 19.09 8.67 -46.56
N LEU A 382 18.53 9.58 -45.75
CA LEU A 382 18.02 10.86 -46.23
C LEU A 382 19.14 11.76 -46.74
N ALA A 383 20.21 11.92 -45.96
CA ALA A 383 21.34 12.77 -46.32
C ALA A 383 22.05 12.28 -47.58
N ARG A 384 22.22 10.97 -47.76
CA ARG A 384 22.84 10.35 -48.95
C ARG A 384 22.11 10.72 -50.25
N ARG A 385 20.81 11.04 -50.18
CA ARG A 385 19.96 11.39 -51.34
C ARG A 385 19.68 12.89 -51.46
N GLY A 386 20.34 13.73 -50.64
CA GLY A 386 20.12 15.18 -50.64
C GLY A 386 18.75 15.59 -50.11
N ILE A 387 18.12 14.76 -49.28
CA ILE A 387 16.80 15.04 -48.68
C ILE A 387 17.00 15.79 -47.36
N GLU A 388 16.35 16.94 -47.22
CA GLU A 388 16.39 17.76 -46.01
C GLU A 388 15.38 17.27 -44.99
N GLN A 389 15.88 16.67 -43.91
CA GLN A 389 15.02 16.22 -42.82
C GLN A 389 14.50 17.41 -41.99
N SER A 390 13.20 17.40 -41.73
CA SER A 390 12.48 18.39 -40.92
C SER A 390 11.68 17.70 -39.81
N MET A 391 11.73 18.21 -38.58
CA MET A 391 10.98 17.62 -37.47
C MET A 391 10.04 18.63 -36.80
N SER A 392 8.84 18.17 -36.44
CA SER A 392 7.86 19.00 -35.75
C SER A 392 8.26 19.30 -34.28
N ARG A 393 7.58 20.28 -33.65
CA ARG A 393 7.76 20.58 -32.22
C ARG A 393 7.05 19.52 -31.38
N LYS A 394 7.64 19.18 -30.22
CA LYS A 394 7.08 18.20 -29.28
C LYS A 394 5.65 18.58 -28.88
N ALA A 395 4.74 17.62 -28.96
CA ALA A 395 3.36 17.71 -28.46
C ALA A 395 2.47 18.82 -29.05
N VAL A 396 2.82 19.39 -30.22
CA VAL A 396 1.96 20.37 -30.91
C VAL A 396 1.27 19.72 -32.11
N LEU A 397 0.02 19.26 -31.92
CA LEU A 397 -0.79 18.66 -32.99
C LEU A 397 -0.90 19.58 -34.22
N GLN A 398 -0.94 20.90 -34.01
CA GLN A 398 -1.06 21.93 -35.05
C GLN A 398 0.12 21.96 -36.03
N THR A 399 1.31 21.49 -35.64
CA THR A 399 2.46 21.41 -36.56
C THR A 399 2.42 20.18 -37.46
N MET A 400 1.47 19.25 -37.21
CA MET A 400 1.22 18.07 -38.02
C MET A 400 -0.22 17.94 -38.55
N GLY A 401 -1.00 19.02 -38.46
CA GLY A 401 -2.46 18.97 -38.51
C GLY A 401 -3.02 18.42 -39.83
N LEU A 402 -2.50 18.83 -40.98
CA LEU A 402 -3.10 18.48 -42.28
C LEU A 402 -2.95 17.00 -42.63
N TRP A 403 -1.78 16.41 -42.42
CA TRP A 403 -1.57 14.98 -42.70
C TRP A 403 -2.12 14.10 -41.58
N LYS A 404 -2.09 14.55 -40.31
CA LYS A 404 -2.79 13.82 -39.24
C LYS A 404 -4.30 13.75 -39.48
N ALA A 405 -4.90 14.79 -40.07
CA ALA A 405 -6.29 14.73 -40.51
C ALA A 405 -6.49 13.71 -41.65
N SER A 406 -5.57 13.67 -42.62
CA SER A 406 -5.62 12.69 -43.73
C SER A 406 -5.48 11.24 -43.23
N LEU A 407 -4.60 11.00 -42.24
CA LEU A 407 -4.44 9.70 -41.59
C LEU A 407 -5.64 9.33 -40.71
N ALA A 408 -6.27 10.31 -40.06
CA ALA A 408 -7.51 10.10 -39.32
C ALA A 408 -8.66 9.71 -40.26
N TYR A 409 -8.74 10.33 -41.44
CA TYR A 409 -9.71 9.96 -42.47
C TYR A 409 -9.46 8.53 -42.99
N LEU A 410 -8.21 8.16 -43.26
CA LEU A 410 -7.84 6.79 -43.65
C LEU A 410 -8.22 5.77 -42.56
N LYS A 411 -8.01 6.13 -41.28
CA LYS A 411 -8.46 5.33 -40.13
C LYS A 411 -9.95 5.10 -40.11
N GLU A 412 -10.72 6.17 -40.27
CA GLU A 412 -12.17 6.13 -40.26
C GLU A 412 -12.70 5.23 -41.38
N ARG A 413 -12.18 5.37 -42.60
CA ARG A 413 -12.57 4.52 -43.74
C ARG A 413 -12.21 3.05 -43.53
N CYS A 414 -11.02 2.74 -43.01
CA CYS A 414 -10.64 1.37 -42.68
C CYS A 414 -11.54 0.76 -41.59
N PHE A 415 -12.01 1.58 -40.64
CA PHE A 415 -12.95 1.15 -39.60
C PHE A 415 -14.37 0.96 -40.14
N MET A 416 -14.80 1.81 -41.08
CA MET A 416 -16.11 1.70 -41.74
C MET A 416 -16.19 0.48 -42.67
N ALA A 417 -15.12 0.19 -43.42
CA ALA A 417 -15.01 -1.01 -44.27
C ALA A 417 -15.07 -2.32 -43.46
N LYS A 418 -14.72 -2.28 -42.16
CA LYS A 418 -14.83 -3.41 -41.23
C LYS A 418 -16.29 -3.80 -40.92
N ASN A 419 -17.22 -2.86 -41.09
CA ASN A 419 -18.66 -3.04 -40.83
C ASN A 419 -19.46 -3.34 -42.11
N GLN A 420 -18.84 -3.29 -43.28
CA GLN A 420 -19.41 -3.77 -44.52
C GLN A 420 -18.83 -5.16 -44.81
N THR A 421 -19.61 -6.20 -44.53
CA THR A 421 -19.44 -7.48 -45.24
C THR A 421 -19.60 -7.18 -46.72
N MET A 422 -18.53 -7.28 -47.50
CA MET A 422 -18.67 -7.33 -48.95
C MET A 422 -19.52 -8.57 -49.27
N PRO A 423 -20.68 -8.43 -49.95
CA PRO A 423 -21.35 -9.57 -50.50
C PRO A 423 -20.41 -10.19 -51.54
N ILE A 424 -20.23 -11.51 -51.43
CA ILE A 424 -19.56 -12.34 -52.44
C ILE A 424 -20.35 -12.26 -53.74
#